data_AF-A0A7S1EVV6-F1
#
_entry.id   AF-A0A7S1EVV6-F1
#
_cell.length_a   1.000
_cell.length_b   1.000
_cell.length_c   1.000
_cell.angle_alpha   90.00
_cell.angle_beta   90.00
_cell.angle_gamma   90.00
#
_symmetry.space_group_name_H-M   'P 1'
#
loop_
_entity.id
_entity.type
_entity.pdbx_description
1 polymer ?
#
loop_
_entity_poly.entity_id
_entity_poly.type
_entity_poly.pdbx_seq_one_letter_code
_entity_poly.pdbx_strand_id
1 'polypeptide(L)'
;HLLNMIVILLSLVLVNHLVACSWYAISTSNLADTAYYWTDMHFIDEVPYRDAKPVFQYLTAFHWSLTQMTPGSMPVQPVNSCERIFNIACLFLGLLFFGSVISSMTTASTQLKLLAFE
;
A
#
# COMPACT_ATOMS: atom_id res chain seq x y z
N HIS A 1 11.89 13.88 -18.69
CA HIS A 1 10.57 13.92 -18.03
C HIS A 1 9.88 12.56 -17.99
N LEU A 2 9.65 11.88 -19.13
CA LEU A 2 8.98 10.56 -19.15
C LEU A 2 9.72 9.48 -18.34
N LEU A 3 11.05 9.39 -18.47
CA LEU A 3 11.87 8.43 -17.71
C LEU A 3 11.70 8.60 -16.19
N ASN A 4 11.70 9.84 -15.69
CA ASN A 4 11.52 10.12 -14.26
C ASN A 4 10.14 9.68 -13.78
N MET A 5 9.10 9.85 -14.60
CA MET A 5 7.75 9.38 -14.27
C MET A 5 7.70 7.85 -14.20
N ILE A 6 8.33 7.16 -15.16
CA ILE A 6 8.42 5.70 -15.15
C ILE A 6 9.18 5.21 -13.91
N VAL A 7 10.29 5.87 -13.56
CA VAL A 7 11.06 5.53 -12.35
C VAL A 7 10.23 5.71 -11.08
N ILE A 8 9.43 6.77 -10.98
CA ILE A 8 8.52 7.00 -9.84
C ILE A 8 7.42 5.94 -9.78
N LEU A 9 6.86 5.53 -10.93
CA LEU A 9 5.85 4.46 -10.97
C LEU A 9 6.43 3.11 -10.57
N LEU A 10 7.63 2.78 -11.05
CA LEU A 10 8.31 1.54 -10.68
C LEU A 10 8.70 1.54 -9.20
N SER A 11 9.16 2.67 -8.65
CA SER A 11 9.45 2.78 -7.23
C SER A 11 8.19 2.63 -6.37
N LEU A 12 7.05 3.17 -6.81
CA LEU A 12 5.75 2.97 -6.17
C LEU A 12 5.39 1.49 -6.11
N VAL A 13 5.50 0.77 -7.23
CA VAL A 13 5.20 -0.67 -7.28
C VAL A 13 6.13 -1.45 -6.36
N LEU A 14 7.44 -1.13 -6.35
CA LEU A 14 8.42 -1.81 -5.51
C LEU A 14 8.16 -1.57 -4.01
N VAL A 15 7.91 -0.32 -3.61
CA VAL A 15 7.60 0.00 -2.21
C VAL A 15 6.32 -0.70 -1.77
N ASN A 16 5.28 -0.71 -2.60
CA ASN A 16 4.04 -1.41 -2.29
C ASN A 16 4.25 -2.92 -2.18
N HIS A 17 5.07 -3.53 -3.03
CA HIS A 17 5.43 -4.94 -2.91
C HIS A 17 6.09 -5.24 -1.56
N LEU A 18 7.04 -4.41 -1.12
CA LEU A 18 7.70 -4.57 0.18
C LEU A 18 6.73 -4.39 1.35
N VAL A 19 5.86 -3.38 1.30
CA VAL A 19 4.84 -3.13 2.33
C VAL A 19 3.83 -4.29 2.40
N ALA A 20 3.33 -4.76 1.26
CA ALA A 20 2.40 -5.87 1.18
C ALA A 20 3.01 -7.18 1.72
N CYS A 21 4.24 -7.51 1.30
CA CYS A 21 4.95 -8.69 1.81
C CYS A 21 5.24 -8.58 3.31
N SER A 22 5.59 -7.39 3.80
CA SER A 22 5.82 -7.16 5.24
C SER A 22 4.53 -7.35 6.04
N TRP A 23 3.40 -6.84 5.53
CA TRP A 23 2.10 -7.00 6.18
C TRP A 23 1.62 -8.46 6.19
N TYR A 24 1.83 -9.18 5.08
CA TYR A 24 1.59 -10.62 5.04
C TYR A 24 2.51 -11.36 6.02
N ALA A 25 3.79 -10.99 6.13
CA ALA A 25 4.70 -11.60 7.09
C ALA A 25 4.23 -11.38 8.55
N ILE A 26 3.69 -10.21 8.88
CA ILE A 26 3.07 -9.95 10.20
C ILE A 26 1.94 -10.95 10.47
N SER A 27 1.10 -11.27 9.47
CA SER A 27 0.02 -12.27 9.64
C SER A 27 0.48 -13.70 9.90
N THR A 28 1.76 -13.99 9.66
CA THR A 28 2.38 -15.30 9.97
C THR A 28 3.14 -15.32 11.29
N SER A 29 3.20 -14.18 12.00
CA SER A 29 3.84 -14.10 13.31
C SER A 29 2.97 -14.72 14.41
N ASN A 30 3.48 -14.81 15.63
CA ASN A 30 2.70 -15.17 16.82
C ASN A 30 2.70 -14.00 17.83
N LEU A 31 2.35 -12.82 17.33
CA LEU A 31 2.38 -11.54 18.05
C LEU A 31 0.98 -10.90 18.20
N ALA A 32 -0.09 -11.55 17.72
CA ALA A 32 -1.45 -11.03 17.82
C ALA A 32 -1.94 -11.07 19.27
N ASP A 33 -2.25 -9.89 19.81
CA ASP A 33 -2.88 -9.71 21.12
C ASP A 33 -4.39 -10.02 21.10
N THR A 34 -5.02 -9.96 19.93
CA THR A 34 -6.45 -10.28 19.75
C THR A 34 -6.71 -11.72 19.36
N ALA A 35 -5.66 -12.53 19.18
CA ALA A 35 -5.69 -13.88 18.59
C ALA A 35 -6.15 -13.95 17.12
N TYR A 36 -6.31 -12.81 16.44
CA TYR A 36 -6.70 -12.72 15.03
C TYR A 36 -5.72 -11.86 14.23
N TYR A 37 -5.56 -12.22 12.96
CA TYR A 37 -4.87 -11.48 11.91
C TYR A 37 -5.83 -11.09 10.79
N TRP A 38 -5.42 -10.15 9.93
CA TRP A 38 -6.25 -9.75 8.79
C TRP A 38 -6.62 -10.94 7.88
N THR A 39 -5.75 -11.95 7.82
CA THR A 39 -5.97 -13.19 7.06
C THR A 39 -7.11 -14.04 7.61
N ASP A 40 -7.53 -13.83 8.85
CA ASP A 40 -8.66 -14.51 9.48
C ASP A 40 -10.00 -13.83 9.17
N MET A 41 -9.99 -12.66 8.53
CA MET A 41 -11.23 -12.05 8.03
C MET A 41 -11.84 -12.87 6.90
N HIS A 42 -13.16 -12.85 6.80
CA HIS A 42 -13.89 -13.52 5.73
C HIS A 42 -14.05 -12.63 4.50
N PHE A 43 -13.75 -13.17 3.31
CA PHE A 43 -13.91 -12.46 2.03
C PHE A 43 -15.19 -12.85 1.30
N ILE A 44 -15.72 -14.03 1.59
CA ILE A 44 -17.03 -14.51 1.15
C ILE A 44 -17.56 -15.51 2.18
N ASP A 45 -18.80 -15.32 2.64
CA ASP A 45 -19.45 -16.16 3.67
C ASP A 45 -18.53 -16.43 4.88
N GLU A 46 -18.27 -17.71 5.18
CA GLU A 46 -17.39 -18.18 6.26
C GLU A 46 -16.00 -18.60 5.73
N VAL A 47 -15.58 -18.11 4.56
CA VAL A 47 -14.26 -18.42 3.97
C VAL A 47 -13.24 -17.32 4.29
N PRO A 48 -12.23 -17.59 5.14
CA PRO A 48 -11.25 -16.61 5.53
C PRO A 48 -10.19 -16.39 4.45
N TYR A 49 -9.55 -15.21 4.41
CA TYR A 49 -8.50 -14.91 3.42
C TYR A 49 -7.34 -15.91 3.45
N ARG A 50 -6.99 -16.46 4.61
CA ARG A 50 -5.94 -17.49 4.78
C ARG A 50 -6.19 -18.77 3.96
N ASP A 51 -7.46 -19.08 3.65
CA ASP A 51 -7.84 -20.26 2.88
C ASP A 51 -7.97 -19.95 1.37
N ALA A 52 -7.85 -18.68 0.97
CA ALA A 52 -7.85 -18.29 -0.43
C ALA A 52 -6.55 -18.71 -1.15
N LYS A 53 -6.57 -18.69 -2.50
CA LYS A 53 -5.36 -18.95 -3.29
C LYS A 53 -4.28 -17.91 -2.99
N PRO A 54 -2.98 -18.27 -2.99
CA PRO A 54 -1.88 -17.34 -2.67
C PRO A 54 -1.87 -16.07 -3.52
N VAL A 55 -2.25 -16.18 -4.81
CA VAL A 55 -2.36 -15.02 -5.70
C VAL A 55 -3.41 -14.01 -5.20
N PHE A 56 -4.54 -14.49 -4.69
CA PHE A 56 -5.59 -13.62 -4.16
C PHE A 56 -5.16 -12.95 -2.85
N GLN A 57 -4.48 -13.69 -1.97
CA GLN A 57 -3.90 -13.13 -0.74
C GLN A 57 -2.87 -12.04 -1.05
N TYR A 58 -1.96 -12.30 -1.99
CA TYR A 58 -0.96 -11.33 -2.43
C TYR A 58 -1.62 -10.07 -3.00
N LEU A 59 -2.57 -10.21 -3.93
CA LEU A 59 -3.26 -9.06 -4.52
C LEU A 59 -4.07 -8.28 -3.49
N THR A 60 -4.64 -8.95 -2.49
CA THR A 60 -5.33 -8.31 -1.36
C THR A 60 -4.36 -7.48 -0.52
N ALA A 61 -3.21 -8.05 -0.13
CA ALA A 61 -2.18 -7.34 0.62
C ALA A 61 -1.57 -6.17 -0.18
N PHE A 62 -1.40 -6.34 -1.50
CA PHE A 62 -0.91 -5.30 -2.40
C PHE A 62 -1.94 -4.18 -2.62
N HIS A 63 -3.23 -4.51 -2.73
CA HIS A 63 -4.29 -3.50 -2.76
C HIS A 63 -4.33 -2.72 -1.45
N TRP A 64 -4.22 -3.39 -0.30
CA TRP A 64 -4.12 -2.72 0.98
C TRP A 64 -2.94 -1.76 1.07
N SER A 65 -1.75 -2.18 0.65
CA SER A 65 -0.57 -1.29 0.69
C SER A 65 -0.79 -0.04 -0.16
N LEU A 66 -1.44 -0.18 -1.32
CA LEU A 66 -1.77 0.95 -2.18
C LEU A 66 -2.70 1.95 -1.49
N THR A 67 -3.69 1.46 -0.72
CA THR A 67 -4.58 2.34 0.06
C THR A 67 -3.90 3.05 1.23
N GLN A 68 -2.70 2.61 1.65
CA GLN A 68 -1.89 3.34 2.63
C GLN A 68 -1.05 4.43 1.99
N MET A 69 -0.66 4.25 0.71
CA MET A 69 0.14 5.22 -0.05
C MET A 69 -0.70 6.22 -0.86
N THR A 70 -1.96 5.89 -1.12
CA THR A 70 -2.90 6.71 -1.88
C THR A 70 -4.23 6.74 -1.15
N PRO A 71 -5.01 7.83 -1.23
CA PRO A 71 -6.35 7.84 -0.66
C PRO A 71 -7.21 6.72 -1.29
N GLY A 72 -7.54 5.72 -0.50
CA GLY A 72 -8.32 4.56 -0.95
C GLY A 72 -9.04 3.90 0.21
N SER A 73 -10.12 3.17 -0.09
CA SER A 73 -10.86 2.38 0.90
C SER A 73 -10.83 0.92 0.48
N MET A 74 -10.80 0.03 1.45
CA MET A 74 -10.84 -1.40 1.22
C MET A 74 -11.42 -2.16 2.43
N PRO A 75 -11.96 -3.38 2.23
CA PRO A 75 -12.63 -4.12 3.28
C PRO A 75 -11.69 -4.71 4.35
N VAL A 76 -10.40 -4.90 4.04
CA VAL A 76 -9.43 -5.48 4.98
C VAL A 76 -8.82 -4.38 5.83
N GLN A 77 -8.78 -4.60 7.13
CA GLN A 77 -8.30 -3.66 8.14
C GLN A 77 -7.44 -4.39 9.18
N PRO A 78 -6.56 -3.70 9.90
CA PRO A 78 -5.78 -4.33 10.96
C PRO A 78 -6.66 -4.73 12.17
N VAL A 79 -6.50 -5.96 12.67
CA VAL A 79 -7.32 -6.55 13.76
C VAL A 79 -6.55 -6.82 15.04
N ASN A 80 -5.25 -6.60 15.05
CA ASN A 80 -4.42 -6.65 16.27
C ASN A 80 -3.53 -5.42 16.38
N SER A 81 -2.93 -5.22 17.56
CA SER A 81 -2.11 -4.03 17.84
C SER A 81 -0.86 -3.94 16.96
N CYS A 82 -0.24 -5.08 16.63
CA CYS A 82 0.96 -5.13 15.79
C CYS A 82 0.65 -4.64 14.36
N GLU A 83 -0.40 -5.17 13.75
CA GLU A 83 -0.89 -4.73 12.43
C GLU A 83 -1.31 -3.25 12.46
N ARG A 84 -1.95 -2.79 13.54
CA ARG A 84 -2.37 -1.38 13.68
C ARG A 84 -1.18 -0.43 13.74
N ILE A 85 -0.14 -0.76 14.50
CA ILE A 85 1.08 0.05 14.57
C ILE A 85 1.75 0.11 13.20
N PHE A 86 1.85 -1.02 12.51
CA PHE A 86 2.39 -1.09 11.16
C PHE A 86 1.57 -0.24 10.17
N ASN A 87 0.23 -0.33 10.24
CA ASN A 87 -0.68 0.48 9.41
C ASN A 87 -0.49 1.98 9.66
N ILE A 88 -0.42 2.41 10.92
CA ILE A 88 -0.18 3.83 11.28
C ILE A 88 1.16 4.32 10.71
N ALA A 89 2.23 3.53 10.81
CA ALA A 89 3.52 3.87 10.22
C ALA A 89 3.43 4.01 8.69
N CYS A 90 2.71 3.08 8.02
CA CYS A 90 2.49 3.15 6.58
C CYS A 90 1.72 4.40 6.15
N LEU A 91 0.71 4.83 6.92
CA LEU A 91 -0.06 6.04 6.63
C LEU A 91 0.82 7.31 6.66
N PHE A 92 1.71 7.45 7.65
CA PHE A 92 2.65 8.58 7.70
C PHE A 92 3.63 8.55 6.52
N LEU A 93 4.19 7.39 6.19
CA LEU A 93 5.09 7.23 5.05
C LEU A 93 4.37 7.48 3.71
N GLY A 94 3.12 7.02 3.59
CA GLY A 94 2.27 7.22 2.44
C GLY A 94 1.97 8.69 2.19
N LEU A 95 1.67 9.45 3.25
CA LEU A 95 1.47 10.91 3.17
C LEU A 95 2.71 11.62 2.59
N LEU A 96 3.90 11.30 3.11
CA LEU A 96 5.16 11.89 2.64
C LEU A 96 5.48 11.50 1.19
N PHE A 97 5.27 10.23 0.84
CA PHE A 97 5.52 9.72 -0.50
C PHE A 97 4.56 10.36 -1.52
N PHE A 98 3.26 10.33 -1.25
CA PHE A 98 2.24 10.90 -2.14
C PHE A 98 2.43 12.40 -2.36
N GLY A 99 2.74 13.15 -1.30
CA GLY A 99 3.08 14.58 -1.41
C GLY A 99 4.28 14.85 -2.31
N SER A 100 5.31 14.00 -2.22
CA SER A 100 6.53 14.11 -3.04
C SER A 100 6.27 13.82 -4.52
N VAL A 101 5.40 12.84 -4.82
CA VAL A 101 4.98 12.51 -6.19
C VAL A 101 4.21 13.67 -6.81
N ILE A 102 3.22 14.23 -6.11
CA ILE A 102 2.43 15.38 -6.60
C ILE A 102 3.34 16.59 -6.86
N SER A 103 4.26 16.89 -5.95
CA SER A 103 5.21 17.99 -6.11
C SER A 103 6.05 17.83 -7.38
N SER A 104 6.62 16.64 -7.59
CA SER A 104 7.43 16.32 -8.77
C SER A 104 6.64 16.45 -10.08
N MET A 105 5.38 16.00 -10.10
CA MET A 105 4.49 16.12 -11.26
C MET A 105 4.12 17.58 -11.55
N THR A 106 3.88 18.37 -10.50
CA THR A 106 3.55 19.79 -10.61
C THR A 106 4.73 20.56 -11.21
N THR A 107 5.94 20.33 -10.71
CA THR A 107 7.17 20.94 -11.26
C THR A 107 7.36 20.59 -12.74
N ALA A 108 7.18 19.32 -13.12
CA ALA A 108 7.29 18.89 -14.51
C ALA A 108 6.25 19.57 -15.42
N SER A 109 5.02 19.74 -14.93
CA SER A 109 3.94 20.41 -15.67
C SER A 109 4.22 21.91 -15.87
N THR A 110 4.76 22.58 -14.85
CA THR A 110 5.15 23.99 -14.93
C THR A 110 6.31 24.20 -15.90
N GLN A 111 7.32 23.33 -15.89
CA GLN A 111 8.44 23.40 -16.83
C GLN A 111 8.02 23.21 -18.29
N LEU A 112 7.12 22.26 -18.55
CA LEU A 112 6.58 22.03 -19.89
C LEU A 112 5.84 23.27 -20.43
N LYS A 113 5.05 23.94 -19.57
CA LYS A 113 4.34 25.16 -19.96
C LYS A 113 5.31 26.29 -20.31
N LEU A 114 6.36 26.51 -19.51
CA LEU A 114 7.35 27.56 -19.78
C LEU A 114 8.06 27.35 -21.12
N LEU A 115 8.46 26.11 -21.43
CA LEU A 115 9.09 25.78 -22.72
C LEU A 115 8.13 25.88 -23.92
N ALA A 116 6.82 25.83 -23.71
CA ALA A 116 5.83 25.96 -24.77
C ALA A 116 5.45 27.42 -25.06
N PHE A 117 5.82 28.36 -24.19
CA PHE A 117 5.60 29.80 -24.35
C PHE A 117 6.86 30.58 -24.76
N GLU A 118 8.00 29.90 -24.92
CA GLU A 118 9.19 30.37 -25.65
C GLU A 118 9.11 29.95 -27.12
#